data_AF-A0A4Y9ZHS5-F1
#
_entry.id   AF-A0A4Y9ZHS5-F1
#
_cell.length_a   1.000
_cell.length_b   1.000
_cell.length_c   1.000
_cell.angle_alpha   90.00
_cell.angle_beta   90.00
_cell.angle_gamma   90.00
#
_symmetry.space_group_name_H-M   'P 1'
#
loop_
_entity.id
_entity.type
_entity.pdbx_description
1 polymer ?
#
loop_
_entity_poly.entity_id
_entity_poly.type
_entity_poly.pdbx_seq_one_letter_code
_entity_poly.pdbx_strand_id
1 'polypeptide(L)'
;MGSGSLAAMAIFESGWRPDMKREEAVALVVQAIEAGIFNDLGSGSNVDACVIMATHTDYLRNFVRPNERVEKERKYGFRRGTTAWTSEKVRTFVVDEKVTPLATEGEAMDTS
;
A
#
# COMPACT_ATOMS: atom_id res chain seq x y z
N MET A 1 21.85 2.45 -3.47
CA MET A 1 21.75 3.02 -2.11
C MET A 1 21.16 4.42 -2.19
N GLY A 2 20.51 4.90 -1.12
CA GLY A 2 19.79 6.19 -1.07
C GLY A 2 20.40 7.16 -0.05
N SER A 3 19.67 8.23 0.29
CA SER A 3 20.15 9.32 1.15
C SER A 3 20.45 8.90 2.60
N GLY A 4 19.69 7.97 3.17
CA GLY A 4 19.90 7.45 4.53
C GLY A 4 21.00 6.38 4.66
N SER A 5 21.80 6.14 3.61
CA SER A 5 22.72 5.01 3.58
C SER A 5 23.86 5.11 4.60
N LEU A 6 24.32 6.33 4.92
CA LEU A 6 25.40 6.52 5.89
C LEU A 6 24.99 6.09 7.31
N ALA A 7 23.76 6.43 7.72
CA ALA A 7 23.21 6.01 9.00
C ALA A 7 23.01 4.48 9.04
N ALA A 8 22.50 3.89 7.96
CA ALA A 8 22.33 2.44 7.85
C ALA A 8 23.67 1.69 7.87
N MET A 9 24.69 2.21 7.18
CA MET A 9 26.05 1.62 7.18
C MET A 9 26.66 1.60 8.57
N ALA A 10 26.52 2.68 9.35
CA ALA A 10 27.07 2.72 10.71
C ALA A 10 26.52 1.58 11.59
N ILE A 11 25.23 1.25 11.44
CA ILE A 11 24.62 0.13 12.15
C ILE A 11 25.18 -1.21 11.65
N PHE A 12 25.25 -1.41 10.33
CA PHE A 12 25.80 -2.66 9.77
C PHE A 12 27.25 -2.90 10.18
N GLU A 13 28.11 -1.89 10.11
CA GLU A 13 29.53 -1.99 10.51
C GLU A 13 29.68 -2.32 12.01
N SER A 14 28.77 -1.84 12.86
CA SER A 14 28.82 -2.11 14.30
C SER A 14 28.25 -3.47 14.71
N GLY A 15 27.25 -3.98 13.98
CA GLY A 15 26.42 -5.09 14.44
C GLY A 15 26.54 -6.38 13.62
N TRP A 16 27.05 -6.31 12.39
CA TRP A 16 27.13 -7.47 11.51
C TRP A 16 28.12 -8.52 12.02
N ARG A 17 27.75 -9.79 11.87
CA ARG A 17 28.60 -10.95 12.15
C ARG A 17 28.37 -12.01 11.06
N PRO A 18 29.37 -12.87 10.78
CA PRO A 18 29.13 -14.04 9.95
C PRO A 18 28.12 -14.97 10.62
N ASP A 19 27.36 -15.72 9.79
CA ASP A 19 26.46 -16.79 10.22
C ASP A 19 25.38 -16.40 11.25
N MET A 20 24.88 -15.15 11.16
CA MET A 20 23.76 -14.69 11.99
C MET A 20 22.50 -15.52 11.75
N LYS A 21 21.76 -15.79 12.83
CA LYS A 21 20.43 -16.38 12.73
C LYS A 21 19.49 -15.42 12.01
N ARG A 22 18.45 -15.98 11.38
CA ARG A 22 17.41 -15.24 10.65
C ARG A 22 16.89 -14.05 11.45
N GLU A 23 16.55 -14.27 12.72
CA GLU A 23 15.94 -13.27 13.60
C GLU A 23 16.93 -12.14 13.92
N GLU A 24 18.20 -12.48 14.17
CA GLU A 24 19.26 -11.50 14.42
C GLU A 24 19.55 -10.65 13.18
N ALA A 25 19.58 -11.28 12.00
CA ALA A 25 19.82 -10.59 10.74
C ALA A 25 18.66 -9.63 10.42
N VAL A 26 17.41 -10.06 10.60
CA VAL A 26 16.24 -9.20 10.40
C VAL A 26 16.25 -8.04 11.39
N ALA A 27 16.54 -8.29 12.67
CA ALA A 27 16.63 -7.24 13.69
C ALA A 27 17.71 -6.19 13.35
N LEU A 28 18.90 -6.63 12.89
CA LEU A 28 19.97 -5.72 12.47
C LEU A 28 19.54 -4.86 11.27
N VAL A 29 18.91 -5.47 10.26
CA VAL A 29 18.42 -4.74 9.08
C VAL A 29 17.34 -3.73 9.47
N VAL A 30 16.42 -4.10 10.36
CA VAL A 30 15.41 -3.18 10.88
C VAL A 30 16.07 -1.97 11.55
N GLN A 31 17.02 -2.19 12.47
CA GLN A 31 17.75 -1.11 13.13
C GLN A 31 18.49 -0.21 12.14
N ALA A 32 19.10 -0.78 11.10
CA ALA A 32 19.80 -0.02 10.07
C ALA A 32 18.85 0.89 9.27
N ILE A 33 17.67 0.38 8.91
CA ILE A 33 16.67 1.19 8.19
C ILE A 33 16.04 2.24 9.12
N GLU A 34 15.76 1.90 10.38
CA GLU A 34 15.28 2.87 11.38
C GLU A 34 16.30 4.00 11.60
N ALA A 35 17.59 3.69 11.66
CA ALA A 35 18.63 4.70 11.73
C ALA A 35 18.59 5.64 10.52
N GLY A 36 18.34 5.12 9.32
CA GLY A 36 18.09 5.92 8.12
C GLY A 36 16.85 6.81 8.27
N ILE A 37 15.71 6.23 8.67
CA ILE A 37 14.42 6.93 8.85
C ILE A 37 14.54 8.09 9.84
N PHE A 38 15.25 7.90 10.97
CA PHE A 38 15.33 8.91 12.01
C PHE A 38 16.45 9.95 11.82
N ASN A 39 17.47 9.65 11.02
CA ASN A 39 18.63 10.54 10.84
C ASN A 39 18.76 11.14 9.43
N ASP A 40 17.90 10.76 8.48
CA ASP A 40 17.86 11.36 7.14
C ASP A 40 16.46 11.90 6.81
N LEU A 41 16.38 13.18 6.42
CA LEU A 41 15.12 13.86 6.08
C LEU A 41 14.48 13.32 4.78
N GLY A 42 15.29 12.74 3.89
CA GLY A 42 14.80 12.08 2.68
C GLY A 42 14.26 10.67 2.91
N SER A 43 14.44 10.13 4.12
CA SER A 43 14.02 8.80 4.53
C SER A 43 12.86 8.89 5.51
N GLY A 44 11.94 7.92 5.48
CA GLY A 44 10.75 7.95 6.33
C GLY A 44 9.83 6.76 6.08
N SER A 45 8.62 6.82 6.64
CA SER A 45 7.58 5.77 6.53
C SER A 45 7.89 4.53 7.41
N ASN A 46 7.43 3.36 6.97
CA ASN A 46 7.55 2.08 7.65
C ASN A 46 8.75 1.28 7.12
N VAL A 47 9.16 0.26 7.87
CA VAL A 47 10.18 -0.70 7.46
C VAL A 47 9.52 -1.92 6.83
N ASP A 48 9.88 -2.19 5.57
CA ASP A 48 9.54 -3.43 4.87
C ASP A 48 10.79 -4.33 4.84
N ALA A 49 10.60 -5.63 5.09
CA ALA A 49 11.69 -6.61 5.04
C ALA A 49 11.34 -7.75 4.07
N CYS A 50 12.32 -8.23 3.32
CA CYS A 50 12.18 -9.38 2.45
C CYS A 50 13.26 -10.40 2.82
N VAL A 51 12.83 -11.59 3.27
CA VAL A 51 13.72 -12.67 3.66
C VAL A 51 13.71 -13.72 2.56
N ILE A 52 14.86 -13.91 1.92
CA ILE A 52 15.02 -14.88 0.82
C ILE A 52 15.80 -16.08 1.37
N MET A 53 15.15 -17.24 1.36
CA MET A 53 15.73 -18.53 1.72
C MET A 53 15.82 -19.40 0.46
N ALA A 54 16.63 -20.46 0.49
CA ALA A 54 16.77 -21.36 -0.67
C ALA A 54 15.44 -22.00 -1.11
N THR A 55 14.49 -22.18 -0.18
CA THR A 55 13.21 -22.85 -0.43
C THR A 55 12.04 -21.91 -0.65
N HIS A 56 12.09 -20.68 -0.13
CA HIS A 56 10.95 -19.76 -0.12
C HIS A 56 11.40 -18.30 0.06
N THR A 57 10.47 -17.38 -0.13
CA THR A 57 10.67 -15.95 0.10
C THR A 57 9.54 -15.41 0.95
N ASP A 58 9.89 -14.75 2.05
CA ASP A 58 8.94 -14.12 2.96
C ASP A 58 8.99 -12.60 2.76
N TYR A 59 7.88 -12.03 2.29
CA TYR A 59 7.73 -10.59 2.12
C TYR A 59 6.95 -9.99 3.30
N LEU A 60 7.66 -9.26 4.17
CA LEU A 60 7.13 -8.67 5.40
C LEU A 60 6.89 -7.18 5.18
N ARG A 61 5.69 -6.83 4.71
CA ARG A 61 5.29 -5.44 4.48
C ARG A 61 4.77 -4.79 5.77
N ASN A 62 5.16 -3.55 6.01
CA ASN A 62 4.92 -2.78 7.23
C ASN A 62 5.35 -3.57 8.48
N PHE A 63 6.50 -4.24 8.39
CA PHE A 63 7.02 -5.09 9.47
C PHE A 63 7.21 -4.29 10.75
N VAL A 64 7.81 -3.09 10.64
CA VAL A 64 7.88 -2.12 11.74
C VAL A 64 7.31 -0.78 11.27
N ARG A 65 6.50 -0.16 12.14
CA ARG A 65 5.78 1.09 11.85
C ARG A 65 6.13 2.12 12.94
N PRO A 66 7.36 2.67 12.92
CA PRO A 66 7.82 3.54 14.00
C PRO A 66 7.00 4.82 14.09
N ASN A 67 6.51 5.32 12.96
CA ASN A 67 5.78 6.59 12.87
C ASN A 67 4.34 6.35 12.42
N GLU A 68 3.50 5.81 13.31
CA GLU A 68 2.08 5.64 13.00
C GLU A 68 1.38 7.01 12.88
N ARG A 69 0.65 7.18 11.78
CA ARG A 69 -0.06 8.43 11.52
C ARG A 69 -1.30 8.50 12.41
N VAL A 70 -1.34 9.53 13.25
CA VAL A 70 -2.50 9.83 14.10
C VAL A 70 -3.75 10.22 13.29
N GLU A 71 -4.91 9.96 13.87
CA GLU A 71 -6.18 10.44 13.32
C GLU A 71 -6.18 11.98 13.32
N LYS A 72 -6.66 12.58 12.23
CA LYS A 72 -6.82 14.03 12.15
C LYS A 72 -7.97 14.46 13.05
N GLU A 73 -7.71 15.40 13.95
CA GLU A 73 -8.74 15.95 14.84
C GLU A 73 -9.92 16.59 14.11
N ARG A 74 -9.66 17.16 12.92
CA ARG A 74 -10.66 17.88 12.13
C ARG A 74 -10.91 17.19 10.79
N LYS A 75 -12.19 17.14 10.42
CA LYS A 75 -12.65 16.68 9.11
C LYS A 75 -13.03 17.90 8.26
N TYR A 76 -12.31 18.13 7.17
CA TYR A 76 -12.57 19.23 6.24
C TYR A 76 -13.43 18.72 5.08
N GLY A 77 -14.75 18.69 5.28
CA GLY A 77 -15.73 18.42 4.23
C GLY A 77 -16.34 19.71 3.70
N PHE A 78 -16.27 19.94 2.40
CA PHE A 78 -16.91 21.10 1.76
C PHE A 78 -18.26 20.68 1.16
N ARG A 79 -19.27 21.53 1.31
CA ARG A 79 -20.60 21.30 0.71
C ARG A 79 -20.51 21.44 -0.81
N ARG A 80 -21.38 20.74 -1.55
CA ARG A 80 -21.48 20.94 -3.00
C ARG A 80 -21.79 22.42 -3.30
N GLY A 81 -21.06 23.00 -4.26
CA GLY A 81 -21.20 24.41 -4.67
C GLY A 81 -20.23 25.39 -4.03
N THR A 82 -19.30 24.96 -3.15
CA THR A 82 -18.28 25.84 -2.56
C THR A 82 -17.19 26.29 -3.55
N THR A 83 -16.97 25.52 -4.62
CA THR A 83 -15.96 25.83 -5.63
C THR A 83 -16.60 26.61 -6.78
N ALA A 84 -16.09 27.82 -7.06
CA ALA A 84 -16.51 28.58 -8.23
C ALA A 84 -16.02 27.90 -9.52
N TRP A 85 -16.91 27.78 -10.52
CA TRP A 85 -16.59 27.18 -11.82
C TRP A 85 -17.08 28.09 -12.95
N THR A 86 -16.38 28.08 -14.08
CA THR A 86 -16.65 28.98 -15.23
C THR A 86 -17.46 28.32 -16.33
N SER A 87 -17.24 27.03 -16.59
CA SER A 87 -18.05 26.23 -17.53
C SER A 87 -18.23 24.79 -17.04
N GLU A 88 -19.38 24.19 -17.35
CA GLU A 88 -19.75 22.82 -17.00
C GLU A 88 -20.18 22.12 -18.29
N LYS A 89 -19.63 20.92 -18.52
CA LYS A 89 -20.00 20.08 -19.67
C LYS A 89 -20.23 18.67 -19.18
N VAL A 90 -21.49 18.28 -19.09
CA VAL A 90 -21.89 16.92 -18.72
C VAL A 90 -22.17 16.12 -19.99
N ARG A 91 -21.60 14.92 -20.11
CA ARG A 91 -21.88 13.97 -21.19
C ARG A 91 -22.57 12.75 -20.60
N THR A 92 -23.72 12.39 -21.16
CA THR A 92 -24.41 11.14 -20.84
C THR A 92 -23.86 10.03 -21.74
N PHE A 93 -23.36 8.95 -21.14
CA PHE A 93 -22.72 7.84 -21.85
C PHE A 93 -23.68 6.73 -22.28
N VAL A 94 -24.98 6.84 -21.93
CA VAL A 94 -26.00 5.89 -22.36
C VAL A 94 -26.50 6.31 -23.74
N VAL A 95 -26.20 5.52 -24.76
CA VAL A 95 -26.52 5.82 -26.18
C VAL A 95 -27.64 4.92 -26.71
N ASP A 96 -27.85 3.72 -26.17
CA ASP A 96 -28.98 2.84 -26.49
C ASP A 96 -29.18 1.81 -25.37
N GLU A 97 -30.41 1.65 -24.87
CA GLU A 97 -30.79 0.62 -23.90
C GLU A 97 -31.76 -0.36 -24.58
N LYS A 98 -31.22 -1.46 -25.12
CA LYS A 98 -32.06 -2.58 -25.58
C LYS A 98 -32.43 -3.47 -24.41
N VAL A 99 -33.61 -3.22 -23.83
CA VAL A 99 -34.26 -4.16 -22.93
C VAL A 99 -34.91 -5.25 -23.78
N THR A 100 -34.30 -6.44 -23.80
CA THR A 100 -34.93 -7.63 -24.37
C THR A 100 -35.78 -8.28 -23.29
N PRO A 101 -37.13 -8.19 -23.32
CA PRO A 101 -37.95 -9.00 -22.43
C PRO A 101 -37.77 -10.46 -22.84
N LEU A 102 -37.29 -11.29 -21.91
CA LEU A 102 -37.41 -12.75 -22.03
C LEU A 102 -38.90 -13.05 -22.03
N ALA A 103 -39.44 -13.39 -23.21
CA ALA A 103 -40.79 -13.88 -23.34
C ALA A 103 -40.93 -15.12 -22.45
N THR A 104 -41.64 -14.99 -21.34
CA THR A 104 -42.31 -16.11 -20.68
C THR A 104 -43.49 -16.54 -21.56
N GLU A 105 -43.19 -17.08 -22.73
CA GLU A 105 -44.15 -17.92 -23.45
C GLU A 105 -43.92 -19.34 -22.95
N GLY A 106 -44.88 -19.83 -22.17
CA GLY A 106 -44.84 -21.17 -21.61
C GLY A 106 -44.70 -22.21 -22.72
N GLU A 107 -43.65 -23.02 -22.63
CA GLU A 107 -43.61 -24.32 -23.28
C GLU A 107 -44.72 -25.18 -22.65
N ALA A 108 -45.87 -25.22 -23.30
CA ALA A 108 -46.85 -26.26 -23.07
C ALA A 108 -46.22 -27.60 -23.48
N MET A 109 -45.88 -28.44 -22.49
CA MET A 109 -45.43 -29.81 -22.70
C MET A 109 -46.55 -30.60 -23.39
N ASP A 110 -46.30 -31.05 -24.62
CA ASP A 110 -47.17 -31.95 -25.37
C ASP A 110 -47.06 -33.37 -24.78
N THR A 111 -48.15 -33.85 -24.18
CA THR A 111 -48.30 -35.24 -23.76
C THR A 111 -49.26 -35.95 -24.70
N SER A 112 -48.71 -36.68 -25.66
CA SER A 112 -49.38 -37.81 -26.32
C SER A 112 -48.44 -39.00 -26.41
#